data_AF-A0A955J709-F1
#
_entry.id   AF-A0A955J709-F1
#
_cell.length_a   1.000
_cell.length_b   1.000
_cell.length_c   1.000
_cell.angle_alpha   90.00
_cell.angle_beta   90.00
_cell.angle_gamma   90.00
#
_symmetry.space_group_name_H-M   'P 1'
#
loop_
_entity.id
_entity.type
_entity.pdbx_description
1 polymer ?
#
loop_
_entity_poly.entity_id
_entity_poly.type
_entity_poly.pdbx_seq_one_letter_code
_entity_poly.pdbx_strand_id
1 'polypeptide(L)' 'IKEQNVSAPQEIILNLSVSGNYENIVKYIDVLEKSIRPVIISTADFSGGNSEIKATIVAKTYYQPARTLDVSKEVIK' A
#
# COMPACT_ATOMS: atom_id res chain seq x y z
N ILE A 1 26.01 -19.80 3.73
CA ILE A 1 24.84 -19.75 2.84
C ILE A 1 24.60 -18.27 2.57
N LYS A 2 24.98 -17.75 1.39
CA LYS A 2 24.82 -16.32 1.09
C LYS A 2 23.36 -16.08 0.72
N GLU A 3 22.63 -15.34 1.55
CA GLU A 3 21.30 -14.83 1.20
C GLU A 3 21.47 -13.95 -0.04
N GLN A 4 20.98 -14.45 -1.17
CA GLN A 4 20.88 -13.65 -2.39
C GLN A 4 19.97 -12.47 -2.06
N ASN A 5 20.48 -11.25 -2.25
CA ASN A 5 19.76 -10.01 -2.04
C ASN A 5 18.76 -9.81 -3.20
N VAL A 6 17.75 -10.69 -3.28
CA VAL A 6 16.69 -10.62 -4.28
C VAL A 6 15.73 -9.54 -3.81
N SER A 7 15.82 -8.36 -4.43
CA SER A 7 14.84 -7.29 -4.26
C SER A 7 13.50 -7.76 -4.82
N ALA A 8 12.74 -8.44 -3.96
CA ALA A 8 11.38 -8.89 -4.19
C ALA A 8 10.39 -7.91 -3.53
N PRO A 9 9.16 -7.77 -4.04
CA PRO A 9 8.14 -6.93 -3.42
C PRO A 9 7.81 -7.42 -2.00
N GLN A 10 7.88 -6.52 -1.02
CA GLN A 10 7.44 -6.77 0.36
C GLN A 10 6.06 -6.16 0.58
N GLU A 11 5.14 -6.93 1.16
CA GLU A 11 3.78 -6.50 1.44
C GLU A 11 3.71 -5.63 2.70
N ILE A 12 2.91 -4.56 2.63
CA ILE A 12 2.63 -3.64 3.73
C ILE A 12 1.12 -3.57 3.90
N ILE A 13 0.63 -3.89 5.10
CA ILE A 13 -0.79 -3.78 5.46
C ILE A 13 -1.11 -2.36 5.92
N LEU A 14 -2.18 -1.80 5.39
CA LEU A 14 -2.74 -0.49 5.72
C LEU A 14 -4.12 -0.68 6.32
N ASN A 15 -4.30 -0.27 7.58
CA ASN A 15 -5.60 -0.23 8.25
C ASN A 15 -6.06 1.22 8.33
N LEU A 16 -7.12 1.55 7.61
CA LEU A 16 -7.63 2.91 7.46
C LEU A 16 -9.00 2.98 8.14
N SER A 17 -9.18 3.94 9.04
CA SER A 17 -10.48 4.22 9.65
C SER A 17 -10.81 5.69 9.39
N VAL A 18 -11.85 5.93 8.60
CA VAL A 18 -12.27 7.27 8.18
C VAL A 18 -13.73 7.47 8.54
N SER A 19 -14.09 8.69 8.95
CA SER A 19 -15.48 9.07 9.17
C SER A 19 -15.83 10.34 8.42
N GLY A 20 -17.08 10.41 7.94
CA GLY A 20 -17.58 11.54 7.18
C GLY A 20 -18.97 11.28 6.63
N ASN A 21 -19.54 12.26 5.93
CA ASN A 21 -20.76 12.02 5.16
C ASN A 21 -20.48 11.09 3.97
N TYR A 22 -21.53 10.54 3.38
CA TYR A 22 -21.43 9.61 2.26
C TYR A 22 -20.58 10.15 1.09
N GLU A 23 -20.82 11.39 0.67
CA GLU A 23 -20.09 12.00 -0.45
C GLU A 23 -18.58 12.07 -0.21
N ASN A 24 -18.15 12.42 1.01
CA ASN A 24 -16.73 12.49 1.33
C ASN A 24 -16.07 11.10 1.39
N ILE A 25 -16.80 10.07 1.85
CA ILE A 25 -16.31 8.69 1.86
C ILE A 25 -16.14 8.16 0.43
N VAL A 26 -17.11 8.41 -0.45
CA VAL A 26 -17.01 8.03 -1.87
C VAL A 26 -15.82 8.74 -2.53
N LYS A 27 -15.66 10.05 -2.28
CA LYS A 27 -14.53 10.82 -2.80
C LYS A 27 -13.18 10.31 -2.26
N TYR A 28 -13.13 9.89 -1.00
CA TYR A 28 -11.92 9.31 -0.42
C TYR A 28 -11.50 8.02 -1.14
N ILE A 29 -12.46 7.14 -1.45
CA ILE A 29 -12.20 5.89 -2.17
C ILE A 29 -11.71 6.18 -3.59
N ASP A 30 -12.35 7.12 -4.31
CA ASP A 30 -11.93 7.54 -5.66
C ASP A 30 -10.49 8.10 -5.67
N VAL A 31 -10.11 8.85 -4.63
CA VAL A 31 -8.73 9.34 -4.48
C VAL A 31 -7.76 8.19 -4.17
N LEU A 32 -8.17 7.22 -3.35
CA LEU A 32 -7.35 6.06 -3.00
C LEU A 32 -7.00 5.23 -4.26
N GLU A 33 -7.95 5.05 -5.17
CA GLU A 33 -7.77 4.36 -6.45
C GLU A 33 -6.80 5.09 -7.39
N LYS A 34 -6.67 6.41 -7.26
CA LYS A 34 -5.77 7.26 -8.08
C LYS A 34 -4.35 7.38 -7.52
N SER A 35 -4.00 6.57 -6.53
CA SER A 35 -2.65 6.53 -5.96
C SER A 35 -1.59 6.13 -7.01
N ILE A 36 -0.44 6.81 -6.97
CA ILE A 36 0.73 6.45 -7.80
C ILE A 36 1.38 5.11 -7.40
N ARG A 37 0.97 4.55 -6.26
CA ARG A 37 1.41 3.22 -5.80
C ARG A 37 0.23 2.26 -5.87
N PRO A 38 0.45 1.00 -6.27
CA PRO A 38 -0.58 -0.02 -6.19
C PRO A 38 -1.04 -0.19 -4.73
N VAL A 39 -2.32 0.12 -4.48
CA VAL A 39 -3.03 -0.15 -3.23
C VAL A 39 -4.15 -1.11 -3.57
N ILE A 40 -4.14 -2.29 -2.95
CA ILE A 40 -5.16 -3.31 -3.15
C ILE A 40 -6.04 -3.31 -1.90
N ILE A 41 -7.32 -3.00 -2.06
CA ILE A 41 -8.29 -3.08 -0.97
C ILE A 41 -8.64 -4.55 -0.75
N SER A 42 -8.45 -5.03 0.47
CA SER A 42 -8.81 -6.40 0.88
C SER A 42 -10.22 -6.43 1.46
N THR A 43 -10.55 -5.49 2.34
CA THR A 43 -11.91 -5.36 2.92
C THR A 43 -12.28 -3.89 3.08
N ALA A 44 -13.58 -3.59 2.99
CA ALA A 44 -14.13 -2.27 3.25
C ALA A 44 -15.48 -2.44 3.97
N ASP A 45 -15.51 -2.11 5.25
CA ASP A 45 -16.70 -2.18 6.10
C ASP A 45 -17.23 -0.77 6.33
N PHE A 46 -18.52 -0.57 6.08
CA PHE A 46 -19.19 0.71 6.27
C PHE A 46 -20.25 0.58 7.35
N SER A 47 -20.24 1.49 8.32
CA SER A 47 -21.21 1.56 9.41
C SER A 47 -21.56 3.01 9.71
N GLY A 48 -22.82 3.33 9.95
CA GLY A 48 -23.21 4.72 10.17
C GLY A 48 -24.70 4.99 10.01
N GLY A 49 -25.10 6.21 10.34
CA GLY A 49 -26.46 6.73 10.19
C GLY A 49 -26.54 7.83 9.13
N ASN A 50 -27.69 8.50 9.04
CA ASN A 50 -27.95 9.50 7.98
C ASN A 50 -26.91 10.62 7.86
N SER A 51 -26.27 11.02 8.96
CA SER A 51 -25.38 12.19 8.98
C SER A 51 -23.89 11.82 8.95
N GLU A 52 -23.54 10.60 9.34
CA GLU A 52 -22.14 10.18 9.47
C GLU A 52 -21.99 8.68 9.18
N ILE A 53 -21.02 8.39 8.31
CA ILE A 53 -20.58 7.05 7.94
C ILE A 53 -19.13 6.89 8.40
N LYS A 54 -18.85 5.77 9.04
CA LYS A 54 -17.52 5.27 9.36
C LYS A 54 -17.18 4.15 8.39
N ALA A 55 -16.07 4.30 7.69
CA ALA A 55 -15.50 3.27 6.84
C ALA A 55 -14.21 2.73 7.47
N THR A 56 -14.14 1.41 7.58
CA THR A 56 -12.94 0.67 7.98
C THR A 56 -12.44 -0.08 6.77
N ILE A 57 -11.27 0.29 6.27
CA ILE A 57 -10.69 -0.26 5.05
C ILE A 57 -9.38 -0.95 5.41
N VAL A 58 -9.27 -2.23 5.08
CA VAL A 58 -8.02 -2.98 5.14
C VAL A 58 -7.49 -3.06 3.72
N ALA A 59 -6.31 -2.50 3.49
CA ALA A 59 -5.64 -2.52 2.20
C ALA A 59 -4.22 -3.04 2.33
N LYS A 60 -3.63 -3.41 1.21
CA LYS A 60 -2.24 -3.82 1.11
C LYS A 60 -1.54 -3.06 -0.01
N THR A 61 -0.29 -2.70 0.23
CA THR A 61 0.58 -2.11 -0.78
C THR A 61 1.91 -2.84 -0.80
N TYR A 62 2.74 -2.60 -1.82
CA TYR A 62 4.02 -3.27 -1.98
C TYR A 62 5.15 -2.26 -2.00
N TYR A 63 6.22 -2.56 -1.28
CA TYR A 63 7.48 -1.83 -1.32
C TYR A 63 8.59 -2.73 -1.86
N GLN A 64 9.41 -2.20 -2.77
CA GLN A 64 10.59 -2.91 -3.28
C GLN A 64 11.85 -2.31 -2.66
N PRO A 65 12.61 -3.08 -1.85
CA PRO A 65 13.87 -2.61 -1.27
C PRO A 65 14.92 -2.30 -2.36
N ALA A 66 15.74 -1.29 -2.11
CA ALA A 66 16.84 -0.94 -3.01
C ALA A 66 17.80 -2.12 -3.19
N ARG A 67 18.15 -2.44 -4.43
CA ARG A 67 19.21 -3.42 -4.71
C ARG A 67 20.57 -2.81 -4.38
N THR A 68 21.38 -3.56 -3.66
CA THR A 68 22.81 -3.25 -3.54
C THR A 68 23.48 -3.61 -4.87
N LEU A 69 24.19 -2.66 -5.49
CA LEU A 69 24.92 -2.90 -6.73
C LEU A 69 26.19 -3.70 -6.39
N ASP A 70 26.18 -5.02 -6.62
CA ASP A 70 27.36 -5.87 -6.48
C ASP A 70 28.32 -5.62 -7.65
N VAL A 71 29.08 -4.52 -7.62
CA VAL A 71 30.10 -4.22 -8.63
C VAL A 71 31.28 -5.18 -8.42
N SER A 72 31.33 -6.26 -9.20
CA SER A 72 32.53 -7.09 -9.31
C SER A 72 33.65 -6.29 -9.98
N LYS A 73 34.69 -5.94 -9.22
CA LYS A 73 35.91 -5.35 -9.79
C LYS A 73 36.86 -6.47 -10.20
N GLU A 74 37.05 -6.65 -11.50
CA GLU A 74 38.10 -7.53 -12.03
C GLU A 74 39.39 -6.71 -12.19
N VAL A 75 40.47 -7.15 -11.54
CA VAL A 75 41.80 -6.54 -11.71
C VAL A 75 42.42 -7.18 -12.94
N ILE A 76 42.52 -6.40 -14.02
CA ILE A 76 43.27 -6.77 -15.22
C ILE A 76 44.76 -6.65 -14.86
N LYS A 77 45.52 -7.75 -15.00
CA LYS A 77 46.96 -7.81 -14.74
C LYS A 77 47.79 -7.35 -15.94
#